data_AF-A0A966U8N0-F1
#
_entry.id   AF-A0A966U8N0-F1
#
_cell.length_a   1.000
_cell.length_b   1.000
_cell.length_c   1.000
_cell.angle_alpha   90.00
_cell.angle_beta   90.00
_cell.angle_gamma   90.00
#
_symmetry.space_group_name_H-M   'P 1'
#
loop_
_entity.id
_entity.type
_entity.pdbx_description
1 polymer ?
#
loop_
_entity_poly.entity_id
_entity_poly.type
_entity_poly.pdbx_seq_one_letter_code
_entity_poly.pdbx_strand_id
1 'polypeptide(L)' 'MRNLAGYLIVGASAAAATAVATPIIERVARRKNWMAEPDERRAHPVPTPDVGGIAFFVGLIVALVVA' A
#
# COMPACT_ATOMS: atom_id res chain seq x y z
N MET A 1 -22.90 -18.05 -14.47
CA MET A 1 -22.57 -16.63 -14.70
C MET A 1 -21.61 -16.20 -13.60
N ARG A 2 -20.43 -15.66 -13.95
CA ARG A 2 -19.47 -15.15 -12.94
C ARG A 2 -20.14 -14.01 -12.16
N ASN A 3 -20.11 -14.06 -10.83
CA ASN A 3 -20.67 -13.00 -9.98
C ASN A 3 -19.73 -11.78 -10.00
N LEU A 4 -19.93 -10.88 -10.97
CA LEU A 4 -19.14 -9.66 -11.15
C LEU A 4 -19.16 -8.79 -9.89
N ALA A 5 -20.31 -8.69 -9.22
CA ALA A 5 -20.45 -7.89 -8.01
C ALA A 5 -19.51 -8.36 -6.89
N GLY A 6 -19.37 -9.67 -6.69
CA GLY A 6 -18.43 -10.23 -5.72
C GLY A 6 -16.98 -9.84 -6.00
N TYR A 7 -16.53 -9.96 -7.25
CA TYR A 7 -15.17 -9.54 -7.63
C TYR A 7 -14.94 -8.04 -7.43
N LEU A 8 -15.94 -7.21 -7.72
CA LEU A 8 -15.86 -5.76 -7.51
C LEU A 8 -15.80 -5.42 -6.02
N ILE A 9 -16.55 -6.12 -5.17
CA ILE A 9 -16.52 -5.91 -3.71
C ILE A 9 -15.14 -6.27 -3.15
N VAL A 10 -14.58 -7.43 -3.53
CA VAL A 10 -13.24 -7.84 -3.09
C VAL A 10 -12.19 -6.82 -3.56
N GLY A 11 -12.22 -6.44 -4.85
CA GLY A 11 -11.29 -5.45 -5.41
C GLY A 11 -11.41 -4.06 -4.76
N ALA A 12 -12.63 -3.58 -4.53
CA ALA A 12 -12.88 -2.30 -3.88
C ALA A 12 -12.42 -2.31 -2.41
N SER A 13 -12.62 -3.42 -1.69
CA SER A 13 -12.15 -3.57 -0.31
C SER A 13 -10.62 -3.51 -0.23
N ALA A 14 -9.92 -4.18 -1.14
CA ALA A 14 -8.46 -4.18 -1.23
C ALA A 14 -7.91 -2.78 -1.54
N ALA A 15 -8.54 -2.09 -2.51
CA ALA A 15 -8.16 -0.75 -2.92
C ALA A 15 -8.38 0.26 -1.78
N ALA A 16 -9.53 0.23 -1.11
CA ALA A 16 -9.85 1.11 0.01
C ALA A 16 -8.89 0.88 1.18
N ALA A 17 -8.64 -0.38 1.55
CA ALA A 17 -7.71 -0.73 2.63
C ALA A 17 -6.28 -0.27 2.35
N THR A 18 -5.78 -0.48 1.12
CA THR A 18 -4.45 -0.02 0.70
C THR A 18 -4.36 1.50 0.71
N ALA A 19 -5.39 2.19 0.20
CA ALA A 19 -5.43 3.65 0.14
C ALA A 19 -5.43 4.29 1.53
N VAL A 20 -6.14 3.70 2.50
CA VAL A 20 -6.15 4.17 3.89
C VAL A 20 -4.82 3.83 4.60
N ALA A 21 -4.25 2.65 4.35
CA ALA A 21 -2.99 2.24 4.97
C ALA A 21 -1.79 3.06 4.48
N THR A 22 -1.75 3.45 3.20
CA THR A 22 -0.64 4.20 2.59
C THR A 22 -0.21 5.43 3.39
N PRO A 23 -1.10 6.40 3.70
CA PRO A 23 -0.71 7.61 4.44
C PRO A 23 -0.41 7.33 5.93
N ILE A 24 -0.82 6.19 6.48
CA ILE A 24 -0.44 5.77 7.84
C ILE A 24 0.99 5.25 7.83
N ILE A 25 1.30 4.35 6.89
CA ILE A 25 2.63 3.77 6.71
C ILE A 25 3.64 4.86 6.34
N GLU A 26 3.28 5.81 5.48
CA GLU A 26 4.15 6.95 5.17
C GLU A 26 4.54 7.74 6.42
N ARG A 27 3.57 8.05 7.29
CA ARG A 27 3.85 8.77 8.55
C ARG A 27 4.75 7.97 9.48
N VAL A 28 4.56 6.66 9.56
CA VAL A 28 5.43 5.77 10.36
C VAL A 28 6.83 5.70 9.77
N ALA A 29 6.95 5.57 8.44
CA ALA A 29 8.23 5.51 7.75
C ALA A 29 9.06 6.78 7.97
N ARG A 30 8.42 7.95 7.87
CA ARG A 30 9.07 9.24 8.18
C ARG A 30 9.52 9.33 9.64
N ARG A 31 8.72 8.84 10.59
CA ARG A 31 9.09 8.84 12.03
C ARG A 31 10.20 7.85 12.39
N LYS A 32 10.30 6.75 11.65
CA LYS A 32 11.27 5.68 11.88
C LYS A 32 12.52 5.79 11.00
N ASN A 33 12.62 6.83 10.16
CA ASN A 33 13.66 6.99 9.14
C ASN A 33 13.78 5.79 8.20
N TRP A 34 12.64 5.17 7.83
CA TRP A 34 12.57 4.13 6.79
C TRP A 34 12.43 4.76 5.41
N MET A 35 13.39 5.62 5.08
CA MET A 35 13.43 6.39 3.86
C MET A 35 14.57 5.92 2.98
N ALA A 36 14.30 5.79 1.69
CA ALA A 36 15.29 5.62 0.66
C ALA A 36 15.98 6.95 0.41
N GLU A 37 17.23 7.07 0.80
CA GLU A 37 18.04 8.22 0.43
C GLU A 37 18.31 8.23 -1.10
N PRO A 38 18.42 9.43 -1.71
CA PRO A 38 18.83 9.56 -3.11
C PRO A 38 20.23 8.98 -3.31
N ASP A 39 20.41 8.23 -4.39
CA ASP A 39 21.67 7.60 -4.80
C ASP A 39 21.88 7.90 -6.30
N GLU A 40 23.11 7.80 -6.82
CA GLU A 40 23.42 8.05 -8.23
C GLU A 40 22.65 7.14 -9.20
N ARG A 41 22.12 6.02 -8.67
CA ARG A 41 21.25 5.07 -9.39
C ARG A 41 19.74 5.32 -9.22
N ARG A 42 19.32 6.21 -8.32
CA ARG A 42 17.91 6.49 -8.00
C ARG A 42 17.49 7.80 -8.65
N ALA A 43 16.48 7.76 -9.51
CA ALA A 43 15.97 8.96 -10.20
C ALA A 43 15.21 9.93 -9.28
N HIS A 44 14.96 9.58 -8.01
CA HIS A 44 14.24 10.42 -7.07
C HIS A 44 15.19 11.39 -6.36
N PRO A 45 15.01 12.73 -6.51
CA PRO A 45 15.85 13.72 -5.86
C PRO A 45 15.50 13.92 -4.37
N VAL A 46 14.42 13.31 -3.88
CA VAL A 46 13.93 13.44 -2.50
C VAL A 46 13.82 12.08 -1.83
N PRO A 47 14.04 11.98 -0.50
CA PRO A 47 13.86 10.74 0.22
C PRO A 47 12.42 10.23 0.14
N THR A 48 12.24 8.97 -0.26
CA THR A 48 10.92 8.31 -0.40
C THR A 48 10.77 7.15 0.58
N PRO A 49 9.58 6.87 1.13
CA PRO A 49 9.38 5.72 2.01
C PRO A 49 9.65 4.38 1.31
N ASP A 50 10.50 3.53 1.88
CA ASP A 50 10.84 2.21 1.30
C ASP A 50 9.86 1.09 1.66
N VAL A 51 8.90 1.39 2.54
CA VAL A 51 8.01 0.39 3.16
C VAL A 51 6.58 0.41 2.59
N GLY A 52 6.38 0.95 1.39
CA GLY A 52 5.06 1.03 0.76
C GLY A 52 4.36 -0.33 0.59
N GLY A 53 5.12 -1.41 0.43
CA GLY A 53 4.59 -2.77 0.34
C GLY A 53 3.79 -3.23 1.57
N ILE A 54 4.02 -2.64 2.75
CA ILE A 54 3.24 -2.93 3.96
C ILE A 54 1.77 -2.51 3.76
N ALA A 55 1.52 -1.35 3.16
CA ALA A 55 0.17 -0.88 2.90
C ALA A 55 -0.58 -1.81 1.93
N PHE A 56 0.12 -2.30 0.91
CA PHE A 56 -0.44 -3.28 -0.04
C PHE A 56 -0.75 -4.62 0.64
N PHE A 57 0.13 -5.09 1.53
CA PHE A 57 -0.09 -6.35 2.24
C PHE A 57 -1.33 -6.30 3.15
N VAL A 58 -1.59 -5.16 3.79
CA VAL A 58 -2.84 -4.92 4.53
C VAL A 58 -4.05 -5.04 3.61
N GLY A 59 -4.00 -4.41 2.43
CA GLY A 59 -5.06 -4.52 1.43
C GLY A 59 -5.32 -5.95 0.96
N LEU A 60 -4.25 -6.73 0.76
CA LEU A 60 -4.34 -8.15 0.40
C LEU A 60 -5.03 -8.96 1.51
N ILE A 61 -4.64 -8.79 2.76
CA ILE A 61 -5.28 -9.50 3.90
C ILE A 61 -6.77 -9.15 3.97
N VAL A 62 -7.13 -7.88 3.83
CA VAL A 62 -8.54 -7.46 3.83
C VAL A 62 -9.30 -8.13 2.70
N ALA A 63 -8.74 -8.15 1.50
CA ALA A 63 -9.35 -8.82 0.35
C ALA A 63 -9.59 -10.31 0.58
N LEU A 64 -8.63 -11.01 1.19
CA LEU A 64 -8.72 -12.43 1.52
C LEU A 64 -9.77 -12.75 2.58
N VAL A 65 -10.02 -11.83 3.52
CA VAL A 65 -11.06 -11.98 4.54
C VAL A 65 -12.46 -11.75 3.94
N VAL A 66 -12.56 -10.90 2.91
CA VAL A 66 -13.83 -10.56 2.25
C VAL A 66 -14.24 -11.58 1.17
N ALA A 67 -13.26 -12.25 0.55
CA ALA A 67 -13.46 -13.21 -0.55
C ALA A 67 -14.08 -14.53 -0.10
#